data_AF-A0A7W7GFU5-F1
#
_entry.id   AF-A0A7W7GFU5-F1
#
_cell.length_a   1.000
_cell.length_b   1.000
_cell.length_c   1.000
_cell.angle_alpha   90.00
_cell.angle_beta   90.00
_cell.angle_gamma   90.00
#
_symmetry.space_group_name_H-M   'P 1'
#
loop_
_entity.id
_entity.type
_entity.pdbx_description
1 polymer ?
#
loop_
_entity_poly.entity_id
_entity_poly.type
_entity_poly.pdbx_seq_one_letter_code
_entity_poly.pdbx_strand_id
1 'polypeptide(L)'
;MADAALHLLEDHGGDLGGLRQDAENDPQREGELLRHFANVDDDVVDAFFREAQLLWQELGPFADKKALDAADRLALGGSAGSLRSLVDDDRNSYGLIDSLVRIRREEDGYQKVRELVGQQG
;
A
#
# COMPACT_ATOMS: atom_id res chain seq x y z
N MET A 1 5.93 8.38 6.54
CA MET A 1 5.12 7.15 6.36
C MET A 1 6.06 6.00 6.51
N ALA A 2 6.25 5.64 7.76
CA ALA A 2 7.23 4.67 8.21
C ALA A 2 6.63 4.00 9.46
N ASP A 3 5.84 4.76 10.24
CA ASP A 3 5.26 4.34 11.51
C ASP A 3 4.59 2.97 11.52
N ALA A 4 3.60 2.62 10.70
CA ALA A 4 2.90 1.33 10.91
C ALA A 4 3.80 0.09 10.68
N ALA A 5 4.58 0.07 9.60
CA ALA A 5 5.47 -1.04 9.28
C ALA A 5 6.72 -1.07 10.17
N LEU A 6 7.25 0.10 10.56
CA LEU A 6 8.34 0.20 11.54
C LEU A 6 7.86 -0.09 12.96
N HIS A 7 6.64 0.27 13.32
CA HIS A 7 6.06 -0.03 14.63
C HIS A 7 5.82 -1.54 14.79
N LEU A 8 5.36 -2.22 13.74
CA LEU A 8 5.31 -3.69 13.70
C LEU A 8 6.70 -4.35 13.86
N LEU A 9 7.74 -3.75 13.28
CA LEU A 9 9.13 -4.19 13.44
C LEU A 9 9.69 -3.91 14.84
N GLU A 10 9.31 -2.77 15.44
CA GLU A 10 9.81 -2.28 16.73
C GLU A 10 9.14 -2.94 17.95
N ASP A 11 7.83 -3.21 17.91
CA ASP A 11 7.08 -3.74 19.07
C ASP A 11 7.24 -5.26 19.27
N HIS A 12 7.59 -6.04 18.24
CA HIS A 12 7.35 -7.50 18.27
C HIS A 12 8.52 -8.42 17.88
N GLY A 13 9.76 -7.95 17.93
CA GLY A 13 10.93 -8.84 17.96
C GLY A 13 11.30 -9.51 16.62
N GLY A 14 10.70 -9.08 15.51
CA GLY A 14 11.42 -9.02 14.24
C GLY A 14 11.64 -10.31 13.47
N ASP A 15 10.68 -11.24 13.42
CA ASP A 15 10.71 -12.31 12.41
C ASP A 15 9.49 -12.34 11.49
N LEU A 16 9.37 -11.28 10.68
CA LEU A 16 8.43 -11.26 9.57
C LEU A 16 8.76 -12.32 8.51
N GLY A 17 10.01 -12.80 8.44
CA GLY A 17 10.41 -13.89 7.56
C GLY A 17 9.79 -15.22 7.99
N GLY A 18 9.81 -15.52 9.29
CA GLY A 18 9.12 -16.65 9.91
C GLY A 18 7.60 -16.56 9.72
N LEU A 19 7.00 -15.38 9.91
CA LEU A 19 5.57 -15.16 9.63
C LEU A 19 5.22 -15.51 8.18
N ARG A 20 6.01 -15.00 7.22
CA ARG A 20 5.85 -15.28 5.78
C ARG A 20 5.93 -16.78 5.49
N GLN A 21 6.87 -17.47 6.14
CA GLN A 21 7.06 -18.90 5.99
C GLN A 21 5.90 -19.71 6.60
N ASP A 22 5.44 -19.34 7.78
CA ASP A 22 4.30 -19.95 8.46
C ASP A 22 2.98 -19.74 7.70
N ALA A 23 2.91 -18.65 6.92
CA ALA A 23 1.83 -18.38 5.98
C ALA A 23 1.98 -19.09 4.64
N GLU A 24 3.09 -19.80 4.39
CA GLU A 24 3.37 -20.47 3.12
C GLU A 24 3.31 -19.52 1.91
N ASN A 25 3.73 -18.26 2.10
CA ASN A 25 3.66 -17.20 1.07
C ASN A 25 2.23 -16.95 0.54
N ASP A 26 1.20 -17.22 1.34
CA ASP A 26 -0.20 -16.95 1.01
C ASP A 26 -0.64 -15.60 1.60
N PRO A 27 -0.97 -14.59 0.77
CA PRO A 27 -1.33 -13.26 1.24
C PRO A 27 -2.53 -13.23 2.19
N GLN A 28 -3.49 -14.14 2.02
CA GLN A 28 -4.63 -14.19 2.94
C GLN A 28 -4.16 -14.65 4.32
N ARG A 29 -3.37 -15.71 4.38
CA ARG A 29 -2.81 -16.25 5.62
C ARG A 29 -1.81 -15.31 6.28
N GLU A 30 -0.99 -14.59 5.50
CA GLU A 30 -0.11 -13.53 6.00
C GLU A 30 -0.93 -12.45 6.73
N GLY A 31 -2.07 -12.05 6.14
CA GLY A 31 -2.97 -11.08 6.75
C GLY A 31 -3.64 -11.59 8.02
N GLU A 32 -4.03 -12.87 8.04
CA GLU A 32 -4.60 -13.53 9.23
C GLU A 32 -3.56 -13.60 10.37
N LEU A 33 -2.32 -14.01 10.07
CA LEU A 33 -1.23 -14.07 11.05
C LEU A 33 -0.87 -12.69 11.60
N LEU A 34 -0.84 -11.65 10.75
CA LEU A 34 -0.59 -10.28 11.19
C LEU A 34 -1.66 -9.79 12.18
N ARG A 35 -2.94 -10.14 11.97
CA ARG A 35 -4.05 -9.76 12.87
C ARG A 35 -3.99 -10.44 14.23
N HIS A 36 -3.22 -11.52 14.38
CA HIS A 36 -3.03 -12.17 15.68
C HIS A 36 -2.09 -11.38 16.61
N PHE A 37 -1.36 -10.40 16.09
CA PHE A 37 -0.57 -9.47 16.90
C PHE A 37 -1.46 -8.43 17.57
N ALA A 38 -1.06 -7.96 18.76
CA ALA A 38 -1.79 -6.92 19.47
C ALA A 38 -1.78 -5.61 18.67
N ASN A 39 -2.90 -4.89 18.65
CA ASN A 39 -3.05 -3.59 17.96
C ASN A 39 -2.92 -3.62 16.43
N VAL A 40 -3.06 -4.79 15.79
CA VAL A 40 -3.10 -4.91 14.33
C VAL A 40 -4.55 -5.01 13.84
N ASP A 41 -4.99 -3.99 13.13
CA ASP A 41 -6.26 -3.97 12.41
C ASP A 41 -6.05 -4.01 10.88
N ASP A 42 -7.14 -4.04 10.12
CA ASP A 42 -7.12 -4.07 8.65
C ASP A 42 -6.34 -2.90 8.06
N ASP A 43 -6.39 -1.73 8.71
CA ASP A 43 -5.68 -0.53 8.26
C ASP A 43 -4.17 -0.68 8.41
N VAL A 44 -3.72 -1.36 9.47
CA VAL A 44 -2.30 -1.70 9.69
C VAL A 44 -1.85 -2.81 8.73
N VAL A 45 -2.67 -3.84 8.50
CA VAL A 45 -2.38 -4.90 7.52
C VAL A 45 -2.24 -4.33 6.12
N ASP A 46 -3.18 -3.49 5.69
CA ASP A 46 -3.14 -2.81 4.39
C ASP A 46 -1.88 -1.96 4.25
N ALA A 47 -1.50 -1.24 5.31
CA ALA A 47 -0.26 -0.47 5.32
C ALA A 47 0.97 -1.36 5.22
N PHE A 48 1.00 -2.50 5.92
CA PHE A 48 2.08 -3.46 5.85
C PHE A 48 2.20 -4.07 4.44
N PHE A 49 1.11 -4.58 3.86
CA PHE A 49 1.12 -5.19 2.52
C PHE A 49 1.59 -4.22 1.45
N ARG A 50 1.17 -2.96 1.53
CA ARG A 50 1.60 -1.94 0.58
C ARG A 50 3.12 -1.80 0.59
N GLU A 51 3.78 -1.73 1.74
CA GLU A 51 5.24 -1.60 1.84
C GLU A 51 5.97 -2.92 1.54
N ALA A 52 5.44 -4.03 2.04
CA ALA A 52 6.04 -5.35 1.96
C ALA A 52 6.10 -5.90 0.53
N GLN A 53 5.20 -5.47 -0.38
CA GLN A 53 5.20 -5.93 -1.78
C GLN A 53 6.50 -5.63 -2.56
N LEU A 54 7.34 -4.71 -2.06
CA LEU A 54 8.69 -4.47 -2.62
C LEU A 54 9.65 -5.63 -2.36
N LEU A 55 9.37 -6.46 -1.35
CA LEU A 55 10.20 -7.58 -0.90
C LEU A 55 9.46 -8.92 -1.07
N TRP A 56 8.13 -8.93 -0.94
CA TRP A 56 7.26 -10.09 -0.97
C TRP A 56 6.38 -9.99 -2.22
N GLN A 57 6.84 -10.61 -3.30
CA GLN A 57 6.22 -10.49 -4.63
C GLN A 57 4.80 -11.04 -4.68
N GLU A 58 4.46 -12.01 -3.84
CA GLU A 58 3.13 -12.61 -3.68
C GLU A 58 2.06 -11.60 -3.27
N LEU A 59 2.46 -10.50 -2.60
CA LEU A 59 1.55 -9.44 -2.23
C LEU A 59 1.18 -8.56 -3.43
N GLY A 60 2.06 -8.48 -4.44
CA GLY A 60 1.93 -7.54 -5.55
C GLY A 60 1.06 -8.05 -6.70
N PRO A 61 0.35 -7.15 -7.42
CA PRO A 61 0.16 -5.73 -7.10
C PRO A 61 -0.93 -5.53 -6.02
N PHE A 62 -0.59 -4.81 -4.95
CA PHE A 62 -1.51 -4.47 -3.86
C PHE A 62 -1.80 -2.98 -3.82
N ALA A 63 -3.10 -2.62 -3.89
CA ALA A 63 -3.59 -1.27 -3.62
C ALA A 63 -4.68 -1.35 -2.55
N ASP A 64 -4.41 -0.75 -1.39
CA ASP A 64 -5.38 -0.67 -0.31
C ASP A 64 -6.57 0.25 -0.66
N LYS A 65 -7.60 0.19 0.18
CA LYS A 65 -8.82 1.00 -0.02
C LYS A 65 -8.52 2.50 -0.09
N LYS A 66 -7.53 3.00 0.66
CA LYS A 66 -7.17 4.42 0.69
C LYS A 66 -6.57 4.85 -0.66
N ALA A 67 -5.72 4.02 -1.25
CA ALA A 67 -5.16 4.26 -2.58
C ALA A 67 -6.24 4.20 -3.66
N LEU A 68 -7.12 3.20 -3.62
CA LEU A 68 -8.20 3.04 -4.60
C LEU A 68 -9.23 4.19 -4.53
N ASP A 69 -9.60 4.64 -3.32
CA ASP A 69 -10.47 5.81 -3.13
C ASP A 69 -9.87 7.07 -3.76
N ALA A 70 -8.55 7.25 -3.64
CA ALA A 70 -7.87 8.41 -4.23
C ALA A 70 -7.74 8.28 -5.75
N ALA A 71 -7.47 7.09 -6.26
CA ALA A 71 -7.42 6.80 -7.69
C ALA A 71 -8.76 7.09 -8.37
N ASP A 72 -9.87 6.66 -7.76
CA ASP A 72 -11.21 6.89 -8.27
C ASP A 72 -11.52 8.39 -8.37
N ARG A 73 -11.20 9.17 -7.32
CA ARG A 73 -11.34 10.64 -7.32
C ARG A 73 -10.51 11.35 -8.38
N LEU A 74 -9.40 10.74 -8.80
CA LEU A 74 -8.51 11.23 -9.84
C LEU A 74 -8.80 10.60 -11.22
N ALA A 75 -9.82 9.75 -11.32
CA ALA A 75 -10.18 9.01 -12.54
C ALA A 75 -9.04 8.15 -13.12
N LEU A 76 -8.19 7.57 -12.26
CA LEU A 76 -7.07 6.71 -12.64
C LEU A 76 -7.44 5.21 -12.70
N GLY A 77 -8.68 4.88 -12.31
CA GLY A 77 -9.18 3.50 -12.23
C GLY A 77 -9.40 3.02 -10.80
N GLY A 78 -10.13 1.91 -10.65
CA GLY A 78 -10.63 1.42 -9.36
C GLY A 78 -10.04 0.08 -8.89
N SER A 79 -8.91 -0.34 -9.45
CA SER A 79 -8.25 -1.60 -9.06
C SER A 79 -6.73 -1.49 -9.10
N ALA A 80 -6.04 -2.33 -8.30
CA ALA A 80 -4.58 -2.42 -8.32
C ALA A 80 -4.04 -2.75 -9.72
N GLY A 81 -4.72 -3.63 -10.47
CA GLY A 81 -4.37 -3.96 -11.85
C GLY A 81 -4.51 -2.78 -12.81
N SER A 82 -5.57 -1.96 -12.65
CA SER A 82 -5.74 -0.73 -13.44
C SER A 82 -4.59 0.26 -13.16
N LEU A 83 -4.24 0.48 -11.90
CA LEU A 83 -3.13 1.35 -11.52
C LEU A 83 -1.79 0.85 -12.06
N ARG A 84 -1.57 -0.46 -11.97
CA ARG A 84 -0.37 -1.10 -12.52
C ARG A 84 -0.24 -0.89 -14.03
N SER A 85 -1.35 -0.86 -14.77
CA SER A 85 -1.31 -0.64 -16.22
C SER A 85 -0.96 0.79 -16.66
N LEU A 86 -0.91 1.76 -15.72
CA LEU A 86 -0.58 3.16 -16.00
C LEU A 86 0.93 3.43 -16.01
N VAL A 87 1.75 2.46 -15.64
CA VAL A 87 3.19 2.63 -15.41
C VAL A 87 3.97 1.44 -15.97
N ASP A 88 5.26 1.67 -16.25
CA ASP A 88 6.07 0.71 -17.00
C ASP A 88 6.49 -0.54 -16.18
N ASP A 89 6.50 -0.46 -14.84
CA ASP A 89 6.99 -1.53 -13.97
C ASP A 89 6.36 -1.54 -12.57
N ASP A 90 6.56 -2.64 -11.82
CA ASP A 90 6.06 -2.87 -10.46
C ASP A 90 6.50 -1.79 -9.48
N ARG A 91 7.74 -1.30 -9.61
CA ARG A 91 8.31 -0.30 -8.70
C ARG A 91 7.62 1.04 -8.88
N ASN A 92 7.37 1.43 -10.12
CA ASN A 92 6.58 2.62 -10.45
C ASN A 92 5.11 2.45 -10.03
N SER A 93 4.57 1.24 -10.10
CA SER A 93 3.21 0.93 -9.62
C SER A 93 3.10 1.12 -8.11
N TYR A 94 4.08 0.61 -7.36
CA TYR A 94 4.19 0.86 -5.93
C TYR A 94 4.27 2.37 -5.64
N GLY A 95 5.13 3.10 -6.33
CA GLY A 95 5.29 4.55 -6.15
C GLY A 95 4.00 5.34 -6.42
N LEU A 96 3.24 4.95 -7.44
CA LEU A 96 1.92 5.50 -7.72
C LEU A 96 0.94 5.23 -6.56
N ILE A 97 0.86 3.99 -6.08
CA ILE A 97 -0.04 3.60 -4.99
C ILE A 97 0.31 4.34 -3.68
N ASP A 98 1.59 4.42 -3.32
CA ASP A 98 2.04 5.21 -2.15
C ASP A 98 1.67 6.69 -2.28
N SER A 99 1.88 7.26 -3.46
CA SER A 99 1.55 8.67 -3.73
C SER A 99 0.05 8.95 -3.59
N LEU A 100 -0.81 8.02 -4.02
CA LEU A 100 -2.26 8.13 -3.86
C LEU A 100 -2.68 8.18 -2.38
N VAL A 101 -2.06 7.35 -1.53
CA VAL A 101 -2.28 7.39 -0.08
C VAL A 101 -1.84 8.73 0.51
N ARG A 102 -0.71 9.31 0.06
CA ARG A 102 -0.25 10.64 0.49
C ARG A 102 -1.22 11.73 0.10
N ILE A 103 -1.63 11.76 -1.17
CA ILE A 103 -2.58 12.73 -1.71
C ILE A 103 -3.88 12.73 -0.89
N ARG A 104 -4.38 11.56 -0.52
CA ARG A 104 -5.59 11.43 0.30
C ARG A 104 -5.45 12.01 1.71
N ARG A 105 -4.25 11.96 2.29
CA ARG A 105 -3.97 12.44 3.65
C ARG A 105 -3.68 13.94 3.72
N GLU A 106 -3.13 14.50 2.66
CA GLU A 106 -2.87 15.94 2.58
C GLU A 106 -4.16 16.74 2.42
N GLU A 107 -4.33 17.80 3.21
CA GLU A 107 -5.50 18.69 3.17
C GLU A 107 -5.80 19.19 1.75
N ASP A 108 -4.75 19.63 1.04
CA ASP A 108 -4.85 20.16 -0.33
C ASP A 108 -4.35 19.19 -1.40
N GLY A 109 -4.14 17.91 -1.06
CA GLY A 109 -3.44 16.95 -1.94
C GLY A 109 -4.08 16.85 -3.33
N TYR A 110 -5.40 16.77 -3.40
CA TYR A 110 -6.13 16.68 -4.68
C TYR A 110 -6.07 17.99 -5.50
N GLN A 111 -6.08 19.14 -4.83
CA GLN A 111 -6.00 20.44 -5.52
C GLN A 111 -4.62 20.63 -6.15
N LYS A 112 -3.55 20.32 -5.40
CA LYS A 112 -2.17 20.37 -5.91
C LYS A 112 -2.00 19.54 -7.18
N VAL A 113 -2.55 18.31 -7.21
CA VAL A 113 -2.49 17.45 -8.39
C VAL A 113 -3.20 18.09 -9.59
N ARG A 114 -4.39 18.67 -9.39
CA ARG A 114 -5.14 19.34 -10.46
C ARG A 114 -4.42 20.58 -11.00
N GLU A 115 -3.80 21.37 -10.12
CA GLU A 115 -3.00 22.53 -10.52
C GLU A 115 -1.79 22.13 -11.37
N LEU A 116 -1.08 21.07 -10.99
CA LEU A 116 0.07 20.56 -11.74
C LEU A 116 -0.32 20.06 -13.13
N VAL A 117 -1.48 19.41 -13.27
CA VAL A 117 -1.99 18.97 -14.58
C VAL A 117 -2.42 20.17 -15.43
N GLY A 118 -3.06 21.19 -14.83
CA GLY A 118 -3.48 22.40 -15.53
C GLY A 118 -2.34 23.31 -16.00
N GLN A 119 -1.13 23.18 -15.43
CA GLN A 119 0.07 23.92 -15.85
C GLN A 119 0.85 23.23 -16.99
N GLN A 120 0.50 22.01 -17.35
CA GLN A 120 1.15 21.23 -18.42
C GLN A 120 0.38 21.21 -19.75
N GLY A 121 -0.74 21.94 -19.84
CA GLY A 121 -1.51 22.16 -21.06
C GLY A 121 -1.33 23.57 -21.62
#